data_AF-A0ABD3JRI9-F1
#
_entry.id   AF-A0ABD3JRI9-F1
#
_cell.length_a   1.000
_cell.length_b   1.000
_cell.length_c   1.000
_cell.angle_alpha   90.00
_cell.angle_beta   90.00
_cell.angle_gamma   90.00
#
_symmetry.space_group_name_H-M   'P 1'
#
loop_
_entity.id
_entity.type
_entity.pdbx_description
1 polymer ?
#
loop_
_entity_poly.entity_id
_entity_poly.type
_entity_poly.pdbx_seq_one_letter_code
_entity_poly.pdbx_strand_id
1 'polypeptide(L)'
;MSSFFDRDGGPSAPHFLVAGCFALGFVAARSFLDRFVFRRLAISLLRLGSGQLKINEAVQAKIVKCSESMWKLTYHATVESCVLKITYHEPWFWDTSEYFEGWPNQELKLPLKLIYVCQCGFYLYSIAALVTWETRRKDFPVMMSHHVIAVFLIGYSYLTSFFRVGAIVLALHNASDVFLGATKVFKYSEHELGASVFFGLFALSWLVLRLIYFPFWVIRTTGTTLCDYLPMGEAYATLLYYIFNSMLLMLLIFHIYWWVLICSMIRRQLKNRGKVGEDIRSDSEDDD
;
A
#
# COMPACT_ATOMS: atom_id res chain seq x y z
N MET A 1 -9.12 -3.94 30.99
CA MET A 1 -8.65 -3.79 29.59
C MET A 1 -8.25 -5.17 29.11
N SER A 2 -8.86 -5.68 28.05
CA SER A 2 -8.41 -6.93 27.41
C SER A 2 -7.00 -6.74 26.87
N SER A 3 -6.12 -7.72 27.08
CA SER A 3 -4.77 -7.72 26.54
C SER A 3 -4.81 -7.76 25.01
N PHE A 4 -3.81 -7.17 24.34
CA PHE A 4 -3.71 -7.24 22.88
C PHE A 4 -3.66 -8.70 22.39
N PHE A 5 -3.08 -9.61 23.17
CA PHE A 5 -2.93 -11.02 22.84
C PHE A 5 -4.13 -11.89 23.22
N ASP A 6 -5.15 -11.34 23.87
CA ASP A 6 -6.34 -12.11 24.20
C ASP A 6 -7.07 -12.50 22.91
N ARG A 7 -7.35 -13.80 22.79
CA ARG A 7 -8.06 -14.38 21.64
C ARG A 7 -9.52 -13.92 21.57
N ASP A 8 -10.11 -13.60 22.73
CA ASP A 8 -11.52 -13.23 22.85
C ASP A 8 -11.74 -11.70 22.96
N GLY A 9 -10.67 -10.92 22.80
CA GLY A 9 -10.71 -9.45 22.94
C GLY A 9 -11.05 -8.76 21.62
N GLY A 10 -12.22 -8.10 21.57
CA GLY A 10 -12.65 -7.27 20.45
C GLY A 10 -11.73 -6.07 20.16
N PRO A 11 -12.03 -5.30 19.09
CA PRO A 11 -11.23 -4.12 18.74
C PRO A 11 -11.16 -3.10 19.89
N SER A 12 -9.97 -2.59 20.18
CA SER A 12 -9.78 -1.57 21.22
C SER A 12 -8.72 -0.54 20.82
N ALA A 13 -8.93 0.72 21.23
CA ALA A 13 -8.02 1.83 20.92
C ALA A 13 -6.57 1.63 21.46
N PRO A 14 -6.34 1.04 22.66
CA PRO A 14 -5.00 0.76 23.15
C PRO A 14 -4.16 -0.14 22.22
N HIS A 15 -4.79 -0.93 21.36
CA HIS A 15 -4.07 -1.74 20.37
C HIS A 15 -3.22 -0.89 19.41
N PHE A 16 -3.58 0.38 19.17
CA PHE A 16 -2.78 1.28 18.33
C PHE A 16 -1.46 1.73 18.98
N LEU A 17 -1.27 1.53 20.29
CA LEU A 17 0.06 1.69 20.90
C LEU A 17 1.06 0.69 20.31
N VAL A 18 0.59 -0.52 19.99
CA VAL A 18 1.40 -1.54 19.32
C VAL A 18 1.77 -1.11 17.90
N ALA A 19 0.90 -0.37 17.20
CA ALA A 19 1.21 0.20 15.89
C ALA A 19 2.39 1.20 15.97
N GLY A 20 2.50 1.96 17.05
CA GLY A 20 3.67 2.82 17.32
C GLY A 20 4.96 2.01 17.47
N CYS A 21 4.92 0.87 18.17
CA CYS A 21 6.05 -0.06 18.25
C CYS A 21 6.44 -0.62 16.88
N PHE A 22 5.46 -0.99 16.04
CA PHE A 22 5.72 -1.41 14.67
C PHE A 22 6.37 -0.30 13.84
N ALA A 23 5.91 0.95 13.95
CA ALA A 23 6.49 2.08 13.23
C ALA A 23 7.99 2.26 13.55
N LEU A 24 8.37 2.22 14.83
CA LEU A 24 9.77 2.25 15.26
C LEU A 24 10.55 1.01 14.78
N GLY A 25 9.90 -0.16 14.86
CA GLY A 25 10.44 -1.41 14.34
C GLY A 25 10.77 -1.33 12.85
N PHE A 26 9.94 -0.69 12.03
CA PHE A 26 10.20 -0.49 10.61
C PHE A 26 11.40 0.43 10.34
N VAL A 27 11.62 1.47 11.15
CA VAL A 27 12.83 2.30 11.06
C VAL A 27 14.08 1.45 11.30
N ALA A 28 14.06 0.64 12.36
CA ALA A 28 15.17 -0.25 12.71
C ALA A 28 15.39 -1.33 11.64
N ALA A 29 14.32 -1.99 11.19
CA ALA A 29 14.35 -3.04 10.19
C ALA A 29 14.85 -2.51 8.84
N ARG A 30 14.39 -1.32 8.39
CA ARG A 30 14.90 -0.69 7.18
C ARG A 30 16.40 -0.41 7.29
N SER A 31 16.83 0.20 8.39
CA SER A 31 18.24 0.56 8.60
C SER A 31 19.14 -0.68 8.62
N PHE A 32 18.68 -1.75 9.26
CA PHE A 32 19.37 -3.03 9.31
C PHE A 32 19.45 -3.69 7.92
N LEU A 33 18.31 -3.88 7.26
CA LEU A 33 18.26 -4.55 5.95
C LEU A 33 18.99 -3.75 4.88
N ASP A 34 18.90 -2.43 4.89
CA ASP A 34 19.64 -1.57 3.97
C ASP A 34 21.16 -1.78 4.12
N ARG A 35 21.65 -1.71 5.36
CA ARG A 35 23.08 -1.83 5.67
C ARG A 35 23.66 -3.22 5.34
N PHE A 36 22.92 -4.28 5.65
CA PHE A 36 23.44 -5.65 5.58
C PHE A 36 23.03 -6.41 4.31
N VAL A 37 21.88 -6.09 3.73
CA VAL A 37 21.27 -6.89 2.65
C VAL A 37 21.10 -6.05 1.38
N PHE A 38 20.21 -5.05 1.39
CA PHE A 38 19.77 -4.39 0.16
C PHE A 38 20.87 -3.61 -0.54
N ARG A 39 21.74 -2.89 0.19
CA ARG A 39 22.84 -2.16 -0.45
C ARG A 39 23.83 -3.11 -1.14
N ARG A 40 24.09 -4.28 -0.53
CA ARG A 40 24.96 -5.32 -1.13
C ARG A 40 24.33 -5.93 -2.37
N LEU A 41 23.04 -6.24 -2.30
CA LEU A 41 22.27 -6.77 -3.43
C LEU A 41 22.17 -5.75 -4.57
N ALA A 42 21.89 -4.48 -4.28
CA ALA A 42 21.83 -3.41 -5.27
C ALA A 42 23.15 -3.27 -6.04
N ILE A 43 24.30 -3.30 -5.34
CA ILE A 43 25.63 -3.28 -5.98
C ILE A 43 25.83 -4.54 -6.83
N SER A 44 25.43 -5.72 -6.34
CA SER A 44 25.55 -6.98 -7.07
C SER A 44 24.73 -6.97 -8.36
N LEU A 45 23.47 -6.54 -8.29
CA LEU A 45 22.56 -6.45 -9.43
C LEU A 45 23.05 -5.44 -10.47
N LEU A 46 23.54 -4.29 -10.03
CA LEU A 46 24.13 -3.29 -10.93
C LEU A 46 25.39 -3.81 -11.64
N ARG A 47 26.25 -4.59 -10.97
CA ARG A 47 27.42 -5.21 -11.60
C ARG A 47 27.05 -6.26 -12.64
N LEU A 48 25.96 -7.00 -12.42
CA LEU A 48 25.41 -7.94 -13.39
C LEU A 48 24.87 -7.22 -14.63
N GLY A 49 24.22 -6.06 -14.46
CA GLY A 49 23.69 -5.26 -15.56
C GLY A 49 24.72 -4.40 -16.31
N SER A 50 25.79 -3.96 -15.64
CA SER A 50 26.86 -3.11 -16.18
C SER A 50 28.23 -3.66 -15.80
N GLY A 51 28.88 -4.40 -16.71
CA GLY A 51 30.07 -5.20 -16.42
C GLY A 51 31.20 -4.49 -15.64
N GLN A 52 31.58 -3.25 -15.99
CA GLN A 52 32.56 -2.44 -15.26
C GLN A 52 31.90 -1.28 -14.50
N LEU A 53 31.64 -1.47 -13.20
CA LEU A 53 31.04 -0.43 -12.36
C LEU A 53 32.12 0.52 -11.81
N LYS A 54 32.25 1.71 -12.41
CA LYS A 54 32.96 2.84 -11.78
C LYS A 54 31.96 3.57 -10.87
N ILE A 55 32.18 3.55 -9.55
CA ILE A 55 31.29 4.22 -8.61
C ILE A 55 31.49 5.73 -8.75
N ASN A 56 30.52 6.38 -9.37
CA ASN A 56 30.36 7.83 -9.40
C ASN A 56 29.07 8.22 -8.65
N GLU A 57 28.79 9.52 -8.55
CA GLU A 57 27.60 10.02 -7.85
C GLU A 57 26.28 9.47 -8.43
N ALA A 58 26.19 9.36 -9.76
CA ALA A 58 25.01 8.82 -10.44
C ALA A 58 24.76 7.34 -10.09
N VAL A 59 25.81 6.53 -10.04
CA VAL A 59 25.74 5.11 -9.64
C VAL A 59 25.36 5.00 -8.16
N GLN A 60 25.91 5.86 -7.30
CA GLN A 60 25.55 5.89 -5.88
C GLN A 60 24.08 6.23 -5.68
N ALA A 61 23.55 7.22 -6.42
CA ALA A 61 22.13 7.56 -6.40
C ALA A 61 21.24 6.39 -6.86
N LYS A 62 21.65 5.64 -7.89
CA LYS A 62 20.95 4.42 -8.33
C LYS A 62 20.95 3.33 -7.27
N ILE A 63 22.09 3.11 -6.58
CA ILE A 63 22.18 2.15 -5.47
C ILE A 63 21.18 2.49 -4.36
N VAL A 64 21.11 3.77 -3.95
CA VAL A 64 20.17 4.23 -2.92
C VAL A 64 18.72 4.02 -3.35
N LYS A 65 18.35 4.46 -4.57
CA LYS A 65 17.00 4.27 -5.12
C LYS A 65 16.62 2.80 -5.26
N CYS A 66 17.56 1.94 -5.67
CA CYS A 66 17.37 0.50 -5.74
C CYS A 66 17.13 -0.09 -4.35
N SER A 67 17.96 0.27 -3.37
CA SER A 67 17.85 -0.22 -1.99
C SER A 67 16.51 0.16 -1.35
N GLU A 68 16.08 1.41 -1.53
CA GLU A 68 14.75 1.87 -1.10
C GLU A 68 13.63 1.06 -1.76
N SER A 69 13.75 0.80 -3.07
CA SER A 69 12.76 0.03 -3.81
C SER A 69 12.69 -1.42 -3.35
N MET A 70 13.83 -2.02 -2.97
CA MET A 70 13.89 -3.37 -2.38
C MET A 70 13.25 -3.42 -1.00
N TRP A 71 13.43 -2.40 -0.17
CA TRP A 71 12.73 -2.28 1.12
C TRP A 71 11.21 -2.27 0.94
N LYS A 72 10.71 -1.39 0.07
CA LYS A 72 9.27 -1.28 -0.23
C LYS A 72 8.73 -2.60 -0.81
N LEU A 73 9.43 -3.20 -1.78
CA LEU A 73 9.06 -4.48 -2.38
C LEU A 73 8.98 -5.60 -1.32
N THR A 74 10.01 -5.74 -0.47
CA THR A 74 10.06 -6.78 0.56
C THR A 74 8.90 -6.62 1.54
N TYR A 75 8.63 -5.38 1.95
CA TYR A 75 7.52 -5.07 2.83
C TYR A 75 6.17 -5.47 2.21
N HIS A 76 5.84 -4.90 1.04
CA HIS A 76 4.54 -5.13 0.40
C HIS A 76 4.34 -6.60 0.03
N ALA A 77 5.38 -7.30 -0.45
CA ALA A 77 5.27 -8.72 -0.79
C ALA A 77 5.03 -9.59 0.45
N THR A 78 5.70 -9.29 1.57
CA THR A 78 5.52 -10.02 2.82
C THR A 78 4.12 -9.81 3.39
N VAL A 79 3.68 -8.55 3.46
CA VAL A 79 2.36 -8.22 4.02
C VAL A 79 1.26 -8.76 3.13
N GLU A 80 1.37 -8.63 1.81
CA GLU A 80 0.37 -9.16 0.88
C GLU A 80 0.25 -10.68 1.00
N SER A 81 1.38 -11.39 1.06
CA SER A 81 1.38 -12.85 1.26
C SER A 81 0.70 -13.25 2.58
N CYS A 82 0.95 -12.49 3.66
CA CYS A 82 0.32 -12.73 4.95
C CYS A 82 -1.18 -12.43 4.93
N VAL A 83 -1.59 -11.29 4.34
CA VAL A 83 -3.00 -10.91 4.21
C VAL A 83 -3.75 -11.99 3.45
N LEU A 84 -3.30 -12.34 2.24
CA LEU A 84 -3.93 -13.37 1.43
C LEU A 84 -4.00 -14.70 2.18
N LYS A 85 -2.92 -15.14 2.83
CA LYS A 85 -2.95 -16.39 3.61
C LYS A 85 -3.99 -16.38 4.74
N ILE A 86 -4.19 -15.24 5.40
CA ILE A 86 -5.15 -15.10 6.50
C ILE A 86 -6.58 -15.02 5.97
N THR A 87 -6.81 -14.31 4.86
CA THR A 87 -8.16 -13.98 4.39
C THR A 87 -8.71 -14.96 3.37
N TYR A 88 -7.88 -15.64 2.58
CA TYR A 88 -8.30 -16.48 1.44
C TYR A 88 -9.30 -17.59 1.80
N HIS A 89 -9.21 -18.13 3.02
CA HIS A 89 -10.11 -19.18 3.52
C HIS A 89 -11.34 -18.65 4.24
N GLU A 90 -11.48 -17.34 4.36
CA GLU A 90 -12.64 -16.70 4.97
C GLU A 90 -13.76 -16.52 3.93
N PRO A 91 -15.04 -16.72 4.30
CA PRO A 91 -16.15 -16.62 3.35
C PRO A 91 -16.26 -15.22 2.73
N TRP A 92 -16.02 -14.20 3.56
CA TRP A 92 -16.02 -12.80 3.16
C TRP A 92 -14.88 -12.41 2.21
N PHE A 93 -13.91 -13.28 1.92
CA PHE A 93 -12.93 -13.00 0.87
C PHE A 93 -13.52 -13.14 -0.54
N TRP A 94 -14.45 -14.08 -0.71
CA TRP A 94 -15.04 -14.42 -2.01
C TRP A 94 -16.43 -13.83 -2.20
N ASP A 95 -17.16 -13.63 -1.11
CA ASP A 95 -18.51 -13.09 -1.11
C ASP A 95 -18.57 -11.76 -0.38
N THR A 96 -18.92 -10.69 -1.09
CA THR A 96 -19.01 -9.36 -0.49
C THR A 96 -20.23 -9.18 0.40
N SER A 97 -21.27 -10.03 0.26
CA SER A 97 -22.45 -9.99 1.14
C SER A 97 -22.09 -10.30 2.60
N GLU A 98 -21.03 -11.06 2.82
CA GLU A 98 -20.52 -11.48 4.12
C GLU A 98 -19.66 -10.41 4.84
N TYR A 99 -19.42 -9.25 4.22
CA TYR A 99 -18.60 -8.19 4.82
C TYR A 99 -19.15 -7.70 6.16
N PHE A 100 -20.47 -7.60 6.27
CA PHE A 100 -21.16 -7.04 7.44
C PHE A 100 -21.99 -8.06 8.22
N GLU A 101 -22.00 -9.32 7.78
CA GLU A 101 -22.70 -10.40 8.48
C GLU A 101 -22.19 -10.54 9.92
N GLY A 102 -23.12 -10.56 10.88
CA GLY A 102 -22.83 -10.59 12.32
C GLY A 102 -22.29 -9.27 12.91
N TRP A 103 -22.29 -8.16 12.17
CA TRP A 103 -21.92 -6.85 12.70
C TRP A 103 -22.87 -6.40 13.82
N PRO A 104 -22.37 -5.79 14.92
CA PRO A 104 -20.97 -5.42 15.21
C PRO A 104 -20.13 -6.52 15.88
N ASN A 105 -20.74 -7.67 16.21
CA ASN A 105 -20.14 -8.74 17.02
C ASN A 105 -19.35 -9.76 16.18
N GLN A 106 -18.66 -9.29 15.15
CA GLN A 106 -17.85 -10.15 14.28
C GLN A 106 -16.61 -10.67 15.01
N GLU A 107 -16.26 -11.94 14.78
CA GLU A 107 -15.03 -12.52 15.33
C GLU A 107 -13.79 -11.89 14.67
N LEU A 108 -12.92 -11.28 15.48
CA LEU A 108 -11.64 -10.74 15.04
C LEU A 108 -10.50 -11.68 15.44
N LYS A 109 -10.01 -12.46 14.46
CA LYS A 109 -8.90 -13.39 14.68
C LYS A 109 -7.58 -12.65 14.95
N LEU A 110 -6.77 -13.17 15.87
CA LEU A 110 -5.47 -12.60 16.24
C LEU A 110 -4.52 -12.33 15.04
N PRO A 111 -4.40 -13.20 14.03
CA PRO A 111 -3.56 -12.91 12.86
C PRO A 111 -3.99 -11.64 12.11
N LEU A 112 -5.31 -11.45 11.94
CA LEU A 112 -5.84 -10.26 11.27
C LEU A 112 -5.62 -9.00 12.11
N LYS A 113 -5.81 -9.11 13.43
CA LYS A 113 -5.49 -8.05 14.40
C LYS A 113 -4.03 -7.60 14.30
N LEU A 114 -3.09 -8.54 14.23
CA LEU A 114 -1.65 -8.27 14.05
C LEU A 114 -1.36 -7.56 12.73
N ILE A 115 -1.97 -8.02 11.63
CA ILE A 115 -1.80 -7.38 10.32
C ILE A 115 -2.34 -5.95 10.32
N TYR A 116 -3.47 -5.70 10.97
CA TYR A 116 -4.06 -4.37 11.09
C TYR A 116 -3.13 -3.37 11.80
N VAL A 117 -2.58 -3.75 12.97
CA VAL A 117 -1.66 -2.88 13.70
C VAL A 117 -0.31 -2.73 13.00
N CYS A 118 0.17 -3.80 12.33
CA CYS A 118 1.37 -3.78 11.51
C CYS A 118 1.22 -2.78 10.35
N GLN A 119 0.11 -2.86 9.61
CA GLN A 119 -0.19 -1.93 8.51
C GLN A 119 -0.35 -0.50 9.00
N CYS A 120 -1.09 -0.28 10.09
CA CYS A 120 -1.19 1.05 10.69
C CYS A 120 0.20 1.61 11.05
N GLY A 121 1.05 0.79 11.68
CA GLY A 121 2.43 1.15 12.01
C GLY A 121 3.27 1.49 10.78
N PHE A 122 3.12 0.75 9.68
CA PHE A 122 3.83 1.05 8.45
C PHE A 122 3.38 2.34 7.78
N TYR A 123 2.08 2.64 7.77
CA TYR A 123 1.58 3.91 7.24
C TYR A 123 2.04 5.09 8.10
N LEU A 124 2.08 4.96 9.44
CA LEU A 124 2.67 5.96 10.34
C LEU A 124 4.16 6.16 10.07
N TYR A 125 4.91 5.06 9.95
CA TYR A 125 6.31 5.09 9.53
C TYR A 125 6.48 5.79 8.17
N SER A 126 5.62 5.50 7.21
CA SER A 126 5.70 6.04 5.85
C SER A 126 5.36 7.53 5.80
N ILE A 127 4.46 8.03 6.65
CA ILE A 127 4.23 9.48 6.84
C ILE A 127 5.52 10.15 7.32
N ALA A 128 6.16 9.60 8.36
CA ALA A 128 7.43 10.14 8.84
C ALA A 128 8.49 10.09 7.74
N ALA A 129 8.59 8.98 7.01
CA ALA A 129 9.51 8.81 5.90
C ALA A 129 9.27 9.80 4.75
N LEU A 130 8.03 10.08 4.37
CA LEU A 130 7.70 11.09 3.37
C LEU A 130 8.16 12.49 3.78
N VAL A 131 8.11 12.81 5.07
CA VAL A 131 8.50 14.14 5.57
C VAL A 131 10.03 14.28 5.66
N THR A 132 10.74 13.22 6.07
CA THR A 132 12.16 13.31 6.46
C THR A 132 13.16 12.60 5.55
N TRP A 133 12.77 11.52 4.87
CA TRP A 133 13.68 10.63 4.13
C TRP A 133 13.42 10.55 2.63
N GLU A 134 12.17 10.59 2.19
CA GLU A 134 11.83 10.44 0.78
C GLU A 134 11.96 11.75 0.01
N THR A 135 12.45 11.65 -1.23
CA THR A 135 12.51 12.80 -2.14
C THR A 135 11.11 13.31 -2.43
N ARG A 136 10.87 14.59 -2.16
CA ARG A 136 9.61 15.25 -2.50
C ARG A 136 9.42 15.26 -4.01
N ARG A 137 8.24 14.84 -4.45
CA ARG A 137 7.81 14.79 -5.85
C ARG A 137 6.60 15.70 -6.03
N LYS A 138 6.26 16.01 -7.28
CA LYS A 138 5.11 16.89 -7.62
C LYS A 138 3.77 16.42 -7.02
N ASP A 139 3.62 15.12 -6.73
CA ASP A 139 2.41 14.55 -6.12
C ASP A 139 2.48 14.40 -4.60
N PHE A 140 3.47 15.02 -3.93
CA PHE A 140 3.64 14.94 -2.47
C PHE A 140 2.35 15.21 -1.67
N PRO A 141 1.55 16.27 -1.96
CA PRO A 141 0.33 16.53 -1.19
C PRO A 141 -0.72 15.41 -1.33
N VAL A 142 -0.83 14.83 -2.53
CA VAL A 142 -1.75 13.71 -2.81
C VAL A 142 -1.27 12.45 -2.08
N MET A 143 0.03 12.15 -2.15
CA MET A 143 0.62 11.01 -1.46
C MET A 143 0.49 11.13 0.06
N MET A 144 0.73 12.31 0.63
CA MET A 144 0.57 12.56 2.07
C MET A 144 -0.89 12.37 2.49
N SER A 145 -1.82 12.97 1.74
CA SER A 145 -3.27 12.85 2.00
C SER A 145 -3.73 11.39 1.95
N HIS A 146 -3.21 10.61 0.99
CA HIS A 146 -3.48 9.17 0.90
C HIS A 146 -3.04 8.42 2.15
N HIS A 147 -1.82 8.66 2.66
CA HIS A 147 -1.34 7.98 3.85
C HIS A 147 -2.17 8.34 5.08
N VAL A 148 -2.54 9.62 5.23
CA VAL A 148 -3.41 10.07 6.32
C VAL A 148 -4.77 9.36 6.26
N ILE A 149 -5.39 9.33 5.07
CA ILE A 149 -6.67 8.62 4.87
C ILE A 149 -6.52 7.12 5.10
N ALA A 150 -5.41 6.49 4.70
CA ALA A 150 -5.16 5.08 4.95
C ALA A 150 -5.07 4.77 6.45
N VAL A 151 -4.34 5.58 7.24
CA VAL A 151 -4.29 5.43 8.70
C VAL A 151 -5.69 5.56 9.30
N PHE A 152 -6.46 6.56 8.89
CA PHE A 152 -7.83 6.72 9.36
C PHE A 152 -8.73 5.57 8.95
N LEU A 153 -8.68 5.08 7.70
CA LEU A 153 -9.46 3.92 7.25
C LEU A 153 -9.12 2.65 8.02
N ILE A 154 -7.83 2.39 8.29
CA ILE A 154 -7.40 1.24 9.08
C ILE A 154 -7.91 1.38 10.51
N GLY A 155 -7.71 2.55 11.14
CA GLY A 155 -8.16 2.81 12.51
C GLY A 155 -9.68 2.72 12.66
N TYR A 156 -10.38 3.36 11.74
CA TYR A 156 -11.82 3.42 11.69
C TYR A 156 -12.42 2.03 11.49
N SER A 157 -12.02 1.31 10.42
CA SER A 157 -12.55 -0.02 10.14
C SER A 157 -12.24 -1.04 11.23
N TYR A 158 -11.14 -0.85 11.96
CA TYR A 158 -10.83 -1.66 13.14
C TYR A 158 -11.80 -1.38 14.29
N LEU A 159 -11.97 -0.11 14.68
CA LEU A 159 -12.79 0.29 15.83
C LEU A 159 -14.29 0.08 15.61
N THR A 160 -14.76 0.17 14.36
CA THR A 160 -16.17 -0.01 14.02
C THR A 160 -16.49 -1.45 13.60
N SER A 161 -15.60 -2.41 13.79
CA SER A 161 -15.78 -3.79 13.33
C SER A 161 -16.05 -3.92 11.82
N PHE A 162 -15.54 -3.01 10.98
CA PHE A 162 -15.56 -3.14 9.51
C PHE A 162 -14.27 -3.80 8.99
N PHE A 163 -13.61 -4.62 9.81
CA PHE A 163 -12.29 -5.14 9.51
C PHE A 163 -12.27 -6.16 8.37
N ARG A 164 -13.40 -6.83 8.07
CA ARG A 164 -13.51 -7.74 6.91
C ARG A 164 -13.31 -6.97 5.61
N VAL A 165 -14.12 -5.93 5.40
CA VAL A 165 -13.99 -5.07 4.21
C VAL A 165 -12.65 -4.34 4.19
N GLY A 166 -12.18 -3.84 5.33
CA GLY A 166 -10.88 -3.16 5.39
C GLY A 166 -9.70 -4.09 5.09
N ALA A 167 -9.77 -5.38 5.42
CA ALA A 167 -8.76 -6.37 5.03
C ALA A 167 -8.70 -6.56 3.51
N ILE A 168 -9.86 -6.58 2.84
CA ILE A 168 -9.93 -6.63 1.37
C ILE A 168 -9.38 -5.35 0.75
N VAL A 169 -9.71 -4.18 1.32
CA VAL A 169 -9.10 -2.91 0.90
C VAL A 169 -7.58 -3.01 0.99
N LEU A 170 -7.01 -3.47 2.11
CA LEU A 170 -5.56 -3.64 2.24
C LEU A 170 -4.97 -4.57 1.17
N ALA A 171 -5.59 -5.72 0.91
CA ALA A 171 -5.12 -6.68 -0.11
C ALA A 171 -5.07 -6.06 -1.51
N LEU A 172 -6.17 -5.42 -1.93
CA LEU A 172 -6.27 -4.80 -3.27
C LEU A 172 -5.20 -3.74 -3.51
N HIS A 173 -4.83 -2.99 -2.48
CA HIS A 173 -3.86 -1.90 -2.60
C HIS A 173 -2.43 -2.42 -2.54
N ASN A 174 -2.13 -3.33 -1.61
CA ASN A 174 -0.79 -3.89 -1.46
C ASN A 174 -0.33 -4.67 -2.69
N ALA A 175 -1.22 -5.44 -3.33
CA ALA A 175 -0.89 -6.26 -4.48
C ALA A 175 -0.25 -5.48 -5.65
N SER A 176 -0.78 -4.31 -5.99
CA SER A 176 -0.20 -3.48 -7.06
C SER A 176 1.18 -2.93 -6.70
N ASP A 177 1.41 -2.64 -5.42
CA ASP A 177 2.66 -2.04 -4.95
C ASP A 177 3.83 -3.03 -4.99
N VAL A 178 3.55 -4.34 -4.93
CA VAL A 178 4.55 -5.40 -5.20
C VAL A 178 5.10 -5.26 -6.62
N PHE A 179 4.23 -5.14 -7.63
CA PHE A 179 4.67 -5.00 -9.02
C PHE A 179 5.39 -3.67 -9.26
N LEU A 180 4.98 -2.60 -8.60
CA LEU A 180 5.67 -1.31 -8.66
C LEU A 180 7.08 -1.37 -8.06
N GLY A 181 7.21 -2.01 -6.89
CA GLY A 181 8.50 -2.24 -6.24
C GLY A 181 9.44 -3.03 -7.14
N ALA A 182 8.96 -4.14 -7.71
CA ALA A 182 9.73 -4.97 -8.63
C ALA A 182 10.17 -4.19 -9.89
N THR A 183 9.27 -3.41 -10.49
CA THR A 183 9.57 -2.53 -11.63
C THR A 183 10.76 -1.63 -11.35
N LYS A 184 10.75 -0.96 -10.19
CA LYS A 184 11.81 -0.03 -9.80
C LYS A 184 13.14 -0.75 -9.54
N VAL A 185 13.11 -1.92 -8.88
CA VAL A 185 14.32 -2.72 -8.67
C VAL A 185 14.96 -3.12 -9.99
N PHE A 186 14.20 -3.64 -10.95
CA PHE A 186 14.73 -3.99 -12.27
C PHE A 186 15.20 -2.75 -13.04
N LYS A 187 14.47 -1.63 -12.96
CA LYS A 187 14.85 -0.38 -13.63
C LYS A 187 16.19 0.15 -13.11
N TYR A 188 16.37 0.23 -11.79
CA TYR A 188 17.61 0.71 -11.20
C TYR A 188 18.77 -0.29 -11.30
N SER A 189 18.50 -1.53 -11.68
CA SER A 189 19.51 -2.57 -11.93
C SER A 189 19.89 -2.72 -13.41
N GLU A 190 19.47 -1.78 -14.28
CA GLU A 190 19.71 -1.82 -15.74
C GLU A 190 19.08 -3.02 -16.48
N HIS A 191 18.10 -3.69 -15.86
CA HIS A 191 17.36 -4.81 -16.47
C HIS A 191 16.08 -4.32 -17.13
N GLU A 192 16.22 -3.69 -18.30
CA GLU A 192 15.12 -3.01 -19.02
C GLU A 192 13.93 -3.93 -19.35
N LEU A 193 14.17 -5.17 -19.81
CA LEU A 193 13.07 -6.11 -20.13
C LEU A 193 12.24 -6.43 -18.87
N GLY A 194 12.90 -6.72 -17.76
CA GLY A 194 12.25 -6.98 -16.48
C GLY A 194 11.46 -5.77 -15.99
N ALA A 195 12.05 -4.57 -16.08
CA ALA A 195 11.38 -3.32 -15.71
C ALA A 195 10.10 -3.12 -16.54
N SER A 196 10.16 -3.32 -17.86
CA SER A 196 9.00 -3.15 -18.74
C SER A 196 7.90 -4.18 -18.51
N VAL A 197 8.25 -5.44 -18.26
CA VAL A 197 7.27 -6.50 -17.94
C VAL A 197 6.57 -6.20 -16.62
N PHE A 198 7.32 -5.93 -15.55
CA PHE A 198 6.74 -5.63 -14.25
C PHE A 198 5.96 -4.32 -14.23
N PHE A 199 6.35 -3.33 -15.04
CA PHE A 199 5.57 -2.10 -15.18
C PHE A 199 4.22 -2.35 -15.86
N GLY A 200 4.20 -3.22 -16.88
CA GLY A 200 2.95 -3.67 -17.50
C GLY A 200 2.03 -4.39 -16.52
N LEU A 201 2.59 -5.31 -15.72
CA LEU A 201 1.85 -6.01 -14.65
C LEU A 201 1.34 -5.03 -13.58
N PHE A 202 2.15 -4.05 -13.19
CA PHE A 202 1.75 -2.99 -12.29
C PHE A 202 0.55 -2.22 -12.84
N ALA A 203 0.62 -1.73 -14.08
CA ALA A 203 -0.48 -1.00 -14.70
C ALA A 203 -1.76 -1.84 -14.81
N LEU A 204 -1.64 -3.11 -15.20
CA LEU A 204 -2.78 -4.03 -15.28
C LEU A 204 -3.41 -4.26 -13.90
N SER A 205 -2.58 -4.56 -12.88
CA SER A 205 -3.05 -4.75 -11.52
C SER A 205 -3.71 -3.49 -10.95
N TRP A 206 -3.19 -2.30 -11.26
CA TRP A 206 -3.78 -1.03 -10.85
C TRP A 206 -5.19 -0.85 -11.40
N LEU A 207 -5.36 -1.10 -12.72
CA LEU A 207 -6.65 -1.02 -13.38
C LEU A 207 -7.65 -2.02 -12.77
N VAL A 208 -7.26 -3.30 -12.72
CA VAL A 208 -8.14 -4.38 -12.27
C VAL A 208 -8.49 -4.22 -10.78
N LEU A 209 -7.52 -4.00 -9.91
CA LEU A 209 -7.75 -4.03 -8.46
C LEU A 209 -8.32 -2.70 -7.95
N ARG A 210 -7.78 -1.55 -8.39
CA ARG A 210 -8.12 -0.23 -7.80
C ARG A 210 -9.19 0.53 -8.58
N LEU A 211 -9.36 0.28 -9.87
CA LEU A 211 -10.37 0.98 -10.70
C LEU A 211 -11.55 0.11 -11.13
N ILE A 212 -11.42 -1.22 -11.03
CA ILE A 212 -12.52 -2.15 -11.32
C ILE A 212 -12.99 -2.78 -10.00
N TYR A 213 -12.18 -3.60 -9.36
CA TYR A 213 -12.62 -4.35 -8.18
C TYR A 213 -13.02 -3.43 -7.02
N PHE A 214 -12.16 -2.47 -6.66
CA PHE A 214 -12.41 -1.55 -5.55
C PHE A 214 -13.73 -0.75 -5.68
N PRO A 215 -14.04 -0.04 -6.77
CA PRO A 215 -15.31 0.69 -6.86
C PRO A 215 -16.54 -0.21 -7.04
N PHE A 216 -16.47 -1.23 -7.90
CA PHE A 216 -17.67 -1.99 -8.29
C PHE A 216 -18.06 -3.10 -7.30
N TRP A 217 -17.12 -3.56 -6.47
CA TRP A 217 -17.38 -4.55 -5.42
C TRP A 217 -17.30 -3.90 -4.03
N VAL A 218 -16.17 -3.27 -3.67
CA VAL A 218 -16.00 -2.74 -2.31
C VAL A 218 -16.90 -1.53 -2.06
N ILE A 219 -16.72 -0.43 -2.82
CA ILE A 219 -17.50 0.80 -2.60
C ILE A 219 -18.99 0.57 -2.84
N ARG A 220 -19.35 -0.23 -3.85
CA ARG A 220 -20.74 -0.61 -4.09
C ARG A 220 -21.34 -1.31 -2.87
N THR A 221 -20.69 -2.36 -2.35
CA THR A 221 -21.21 -3.10 -1.19
C THR A 221 -21.26 -2.24 0.07
N THR A 222 -20.25 -1.39 0.33
CA THR A 222 -20.27 -0.47 1.48
C THR A 222 -21.32 0.63 1.32
N GLY A 223 -21.71 0.97 0.10
CA GLY A 223 -22.75 1.96 -0.18
C GLY A 223 -24.17 1.39 -0.12
N THR A 224 -24.37 0.14 -0.53
CA THR A 224 -25.71 -0.48 -0.55
C THR A 224 -25.97 -1.32 0.69
N THR A 225 -25.14 -2.33 0.92
CA THR A 225 -25.40 -3.39 1.90
C THR A 225 -25.17 -2.91 3.32
N LEU A 226 -24.23 -1.99 3.55
CA LEU A 226 -23.97 -1.45 4.90
C LEU A 226 -25.21 -0.79 5.54
N CYS A 227 -26.09 -0.18 4.72
CA CYS A 227 -27.32 0.44 5.19
C CYS A 227 -28.29 -0.56 5.84
N ASP A 228 -28.22 -1.83 5.45
CA ASP A 228 -29.09 -2.89 5.97
C ASP A 228 -28.64 -3.37 7.37
N TYR A 229 -27.37 -3.18 7.71
CA TYR A 229 -26.77 -3.59 9.00
C TYR A 229 -26.68 -2.45 10.02
N LEU A 230 -26.79 -1.20 9.56
CA LEU A 230 -26.73 -0.01 10.41
C LEU A 230 -28.14 0.49 10.73
N PRO A 231 -28.43 0.92 11.98
CA PRO A 231 -29.70 1.56 12.30
C PRO A 231 -29.72 2.99 11.74
N MET A 232 -29.99 3.14 10.45
CA MET A 232 -29.90 4.42 9.71
C MET A 232 -30.83 5.52 10.22
N GLY A 233 -31.80 5.20 11.08
CA GLY A 233 -32.59 6.19 11.81
C GLY A 233 -31.80 6.95 12.88
N GLU A 234 -30.63 6.45 13.28
CA GLU A 234 -29.79 7.03 14.30
C GLU A 234 -28.67 7.89 13.71
N ALA A 235 -28.44 9.06 14.31
CA ALA A 235 -27.43 10.01 13.85
C ALA A 235 -26.02 9.40 13.87
N TYR A 236 -25.70 8.58 14.87
CA TYR A 236 -24.39 7.93 14.95
C TYR A 236 -24.16 6.99 13.77
N ALA A 237 -25.13 6.14 13.44
CA ALA A 237 -25.02 5.15 12.37
C ALA A 237 -24.91 5.82 10.99
N THR A 238 -25.69 6.89 10.80
CA THR A 238 -25.63 7.74 9.62
C THR A 238 -24.24 8.35 9.45
N LEU A 239 -23.66 8.92 10.52
CA LEU A 239 -22.29 9.43 10.50
C LEU A 239 -21.29 8.33 10.19
N LEU A 240 -21.48 7.12 10.74
CA LEU A 240 -20.57 6.02 10.47
C LEU A 240 -20.51 5.68 8.97
N TYR A 241 -21.69 5.51 8.38
CA TYR A 241 -21.85 5.23 6.96
C TYR A 241 -21.18 6.29 6.07
N TYR A 242 -21.48 7.57 6.30
CA TYR A 242 -20.98 8.64 5.42
C TYR A 242 -19.48 8.88 5.59
N ILE A 243 -18.96 8.83 6.82
CA ILE A 243 -17.51 9.01 7.07
C ILE A 243 -16.72 7.91 6.36
N PHE A 244 -17.13 6.65 6.53
CA PHE A 244 -16.43 5.52 5.92
C PHE A 244 -16.46 5.57 4.39
N ASN A 245 -17.64 5.73 3.79
CA ASN A 245 -17.79 5.77 2.34
C ASN A 245 -17.10 7.00 1.72
N SER A 246 -17.10 8.15 2.41
CA SER A 246 -16.40 9.35 1.91
C SER A 246 -14.88 9.13 1.84
N MET A 247 -14.29 8.46 2.83
CA MET A 247 -12.86 8.12 2.80
C MET A 247 -12.53 7.15 1.66
N LEU A 248 -13.38 6.14 1.40
CA LEU A 248 -13.21 5.20 0.29
C LEU A 248 -13.33 5.91 -1.08
N LEU A 249 -14.28 6.83 -1.22
CA LEU A 249 -14.45 7.63 -2.44
C LEU A 249 -13.25 8.56 -2.67
N MET A 250 -12.73 9.20 -1.60
CA MET A 250 -11.51 10.01 -1.71
C MET A 250 -10.32 9.16 -2.17
N LEU A 251 -10.21 7.93 -1.67
CA LEU A 251 -9.19 6.98 -2.10
C LEU A 251 -9.31 6.66 -3.60
N LEU A 252 -10.54 6.45 -4.09
CA LEU A 252 -10.80 6.25 -5.52
C LEU A 252 -10.40 7.46 -6.37
N ILE A 253 -10.66 8.68 -5.91
CA ILE A 253 -10.24 9.91 -6.61
C ILE A 253 -8.71 9.93 -6.77
N PHE A 254 -7.96 9.58 -5.71
CA PHE A 254 -6.51 9.48 -5.80
C PHE A 254 -6.07 8.39 -6.79
N HIS A 255 -6.77 7.25 -6.84
CA HIS A 255 -6.45 6.20 -7.81
C HIS A 255 -6.65 6.63 -9.26
N ILE A 256 -7.72 7.38 -9.52
CA ILE A 256 -7.97 7.95 -10.85
C ILE A 256 -6.87 8.94 -11.21
N TYR A 257 -6.48 9.81 -10.28
CA TYR A 257 -5.36 10.74 -10.47
C TYR A 257 -4.07 10.00 -10.87
N TRP A 258 -3.64 9.00 -10.10
CA TRP A 258 -2.43 8.24 -10.43
C TRP A 258 -2.58 7.39 -11.68
N TRP A 259 -3.78 6.90 -12.00
CA TRP A 259 -4.02 6.19 -13.26
C TRP A 259 -3.73 7.06 -14.49
N VAL A 260 -4.10 8.34 -14.45
CA VAL A 260 -3.74 9.30 -15.51
C VAL A 260 -2.23 9.41 -15.64
N LEU A 261 -1.48 9.42 -14.53
CA LEU A 261 -0.02 9.46 -14.53
C LEU A 261 0.59 8.16 -15.07
N ILE A 262 0.03 7.00 -14.72
CA ILE A 262 0.43 5.69 -15.24
C ILE A 262 0.21 5.63 -16.76
N CYS A 263 -0.96 6.06 -17.24
CA CYS A 263 -1.23 6.17 -18.67
C CYS A 263 -0.24 7.11 -19.38
N SER A 264 0.14 8.21 -18.74
CA SER A 264 1.17 9.11 -19.25
C SER A 264 2.54 8.42 -19.37
N MET A 265 2.94 7.66 -18.35
CA MET A 265 4.16 6.86 -18.37
C MET A 265 4.13 5.78 -19.46
N ILE A 266 2.99 5.08 -19.65
CA ILE A 266 2.82 4.09 -20.73
C ILE A 266 3.01 4.75 -22.10
N ARG A 267 2.40 5.92 -22.34
CA ARG A 267 2.58 6.67 -23.60
C ARG A 267 4.05 7.03 -23.83
N ARG A 268 4.79 7.44 -22.79
CA ARG A 268 6.23 7.71 -22.87
C ARG A 268 7.04 6.44 -23.17
N GLN A 269 6.73 5.33 -22.52
CA GLN A 269 7.38 4.05 -22.75
C GLN A 269 7.19 3.54 -24.18
N LEU A 270 5.98 3.68 -24.75
CA LEU A 270 5.68 3.32 -26.14
C LEU A 270 6.52 4.16 -27.12
N LYS A 271 6.68 5.46 -26.86
CA LYS A 271 7.57 6.34 -27.65
C LYS A 271 9.05 5.97 -27.51
N ASN A 272 9.46 5.51 -26.33
CA ASN A 272 10.85 5.13 -26.00
C ASN A 272 11.19 3.68 -26.36
N ARG A 273 10.59 3.12 -27.42
CA ARG A 273 10.81 1.73 -27.88
C ARG A 273 10.62 0.68 -26.77
N GLY A 274 9.66 0.91 -25.87
CA GLY A 274 9.33 -0.02 -24.79
C GLY A 274 10.17 0.14 -23.51
N LYS A 275 11.13 1.07 -23.45
CA LYS A 275 11.95 1.32 -22.25
C LYS A 275 11.22 2.20 -21.24
N VAL A 276 11.25 1.81 -19.97
CA VAL A 276 10.64 2.60 -18.88
C VAL A 276 11.49 3.86 -18.68
N GLY A 277 10.91 5.04 -18.85
CA GLY A 277 11.59 6.32 -18.67
C GLY A 277 11.70 6.75 -17.21
N GLU A 278 12.31 7.92 -16.96
CA GLU A 278 12.27 8.57 -15.65
C GLU A 278 10.82 8.90 -15.24
N ASP A 279 10.56 8.85 -13.94
CA ASP A 279 9.23 9.11 -13.37
C ASP A 279 8.84 10.58 -13.63
N ILE A 280 7.69 10.80 -14.24
CA ILE A 280 7.18 12.13 -14.61
C ILE A 280 6.93 13.06 -13.41
N ARG A 281 6.89 12.50 -12.20
CA ARG A 281 6.66 13.23 -10.95
C ARG A 281 7.96 13.68 -10.29
N SER A 282 9.10 13.15 -10.73
CA SER A 282 10.41 13.68 -10.35
C SER A 282 10.50 15.08 -10.93
N ASP A 283 10.94 16.07 -10.16
CA ASP A 283 11.37 17.33 -10.75
C ASP A 283 12.55 16.99 -11.69
N SER A 284 12.35 17.21 -12.98
CA SER A 284 13.47 17.49 -13.87
C SER A 284 14.02 18.82 -13.38
N GLU A 285 15.23 18.84 -12.83
CA GLU A 285 16.03 20.08 -12.76
C GLU A 285 16.46 20.53 -14.18
N ASP A 286 15.56 20.41 -15.16
CA ASP A 286 15.75 20.71 -16.58
C ASP A 286 14.40 21.22 -17.14
N ASP A 287 13.88 22.29 -16.55
CA ASP A 287 13.06 23.26 -17.27
C ASP A 287 13.79 24.61 -17.09
N ASP A 288 14.33 25.12 -18.19
CA ASP A 288 15.20 26.32 -18.34
C ASP A 288 14.94 27.51 -17.40
#